data_AF-A0A0U2Q8S3-F1
#
_entry.id   AF-A0A0U2Q8S3-F1
#
_cell.length_a   1.000
_cell.length_b   1.000
_cell.length_c   1.000
_cell.angle_alpha   90.00
_cell.angle_beta   90.00
_cell.angle_gamma   90.00
#
_symmetry.space_group_name_H-M   'P 1'
#
loop_
_entity.id
_entity.type
_entity.pdbx_description
1 polymer ?
#
loop_
_entity_poly.entity_id
_entity_poly.type
_entity_poly.pdbx_seq_one_letter_code
_entity_poly.pdbx_strand_id
1 'polypeptide(L)' 'LIVVSAFYLVWFFKVRLLAEGLPIEKREWIYFVGMSVCLMLGTANVRMAALREEKRKLEESNKNSA' A
#
# COMPACT_ATOMS: atom_id res chain seq x y z
N LEU A 1 -8.52 -2.07 2.10
CA LEU A 1 -7.33 -2.87 1.73
C LEU A 1 -6.05 -2.29 2.29
N ILE A 2 -5.63 -1.08 1.90
CA ILE A 2 -4.38 -0.44 2.40
C ILE A 2 -4.30 -0.45 3.94
N VAL A 3 -5.36 0.00 4.62
CA VAL A 3 -5.40 0.05 6.09
C VAL A 3 -5.24 -1.34 6.71
N VAL A 4 -5.97 -2.34 6.20
CA VAL A 4 -5.89 -3.73 6.68
C VAL A 4 -4.50 -4.33 6.45
N SER A 5 -3.89 -4.07 5.29
CA SER A 5 -2.52 -4.50 4.99
C SER A 5 -1.50 -3.84 5.90
N ALA A 6 -1.63 -2.54 6.18
CA ALA A 6 -0.76 -1.83 7.11
C ALA A 6 -0.88 -2.37 8.54
N PHE A 7 -2.11 -2.57 9.04
CA PHE A 7 -2.33 -3.14 10.38
C PHE A 7 -1.74 -4.55 10.50
N TYR A 8 -1.91 -5.40 9.49
CA TYR A 8 -1.33 -6.73 9.47
C TYR A 8 0.19 -6.69 9.53
N LEU A 9 0.85 -5.82 8.75
CA LEU A 9 2.31 -5.69 8.75
C LEU A 9 2.81 -5.23 10.13
N VAL A 10 2.18 -4.22 10.73
CA VAL A 10 2.54 -3.74 12.08
C VAL A 10 2.39 -4.85 13.12
N TRP A 11 1.27 -5.59 13.09
CA TRP A 11 1.07 -6.74 13.98
C TRP A 11 2.13 -7.82 13.75
N PHE A 12 2.43 -8.15 12.49
CA PHE A 12 3.42 -9.16 12.13
C PHE A 12 4.81 -8.79 12.65
N PHE A 13 5.25 -7.54 12.47
CA PHE A 13 6.51 -7.07 13.02
C PHE A 13 6.53 -7.14 14.55
N LYS A 14 5.47 -6.69 15.22
CA LYS A 14 5.39 -6.68 16.68
C LYS A 14 5.36 -8.09 17.28
N VAL A 15 4.54 -8.98 16.73
CA VAL A 15 4.18 -10.26 17.36
C VAL A 15 5.04 -11.42 16.84
N ARG A 16 5.50 -11.37 15.59
CA ARG A 16 6.28 -12.47 15.00
C ARG A 16 7.75 -12.16 14.80
N LEU A 17 8.10 -10.90 14.54
CA LEU A 17 9.50 -10.53 14.32
C LEU A 17 10.22 -10.08 15.58
N LEU A 18 9.53 -9.36 16.47
CA LEU A 18 10.10 -8.73 17.67
C LEU A 18 9.79 -9.47 18.98
N ALA A 19 8.87 -10.43 18.96
CA ALA A 19 8.61 -11.28 20.12
C ALA A 19 9.33 -12.63 19.96
N GLU A 20 10.01 -13.07 21.01
CA GLU A 20 10.60 -14.40 21.10
C GLU A 20 9.47 -15.45 21.18
N GLY A 21 8.96 -15.89 20.04
CA GLY A 21 7.74 -16.71 20.05
C GLY A 21 7.45 -17.40 18.73
N LEU A 22 7.97 -18.63 18.62
CA LEU A 22 7.85 -19.61 17.53
C LEU A 22 8.54 -19.24 16.21
N PRO A 23 9.17 -20.23 15.53
CA PRO A 23 9.65 -20.07 14.16
C PRO A 23 8.54 -19.60 13.23
N ILE A 24 8.83 -18.60 12.40
CA ILE A 24 7.87 -18.10 11.40
C ILE A 24 7.57 -19.22 10.40
N GLU A 25 6.30 -19.55 10.23
CA GLU A 25 5.88 -20.61 9.32
C GLU A 25 5.96 -20.13 7.86
N LYS A 26 6.22 -21.04 6.91
CA LYS A 26 6.28 -20.69 5.47
C LYS A 26 5.01 -19.99 4.98
N ARG A 27 3.84 -20.34 5.53
CA ARG A 27 2.56 -19.71 5.21
C ARG A 27 2.52 -18.24 5.64
N GLU A 28 3.06 -17.92 6.81
CA GLU A 28 3.12 -16.55 7.33
C GLU A 28 4.00 -15.65 6.43
N TRP A 29 5.08 -16.18 5.87
CA TRP A 29 5.89 -15.47 4.87
C TRP A 29 5.12 -15.17 3.57
N ILE A 30 4.30 -16.11 3.10
CA ILE A 30 3.44 -15.89 1.93
C ILE A 30 2.44 -14.77 2.21
N TYR A 31 1.83 -14.76 3.39
CA TYR A 31 0.93 -13.68 3.80
C TYR A 31 1.64 -12.34 3.93
N PHE A 32 2.85 -12.31 4.49
CA PHE A 32 3.66 -11.10 4.58
C PHE A 32 3.95 -10.49 3.20
N VAL A 33 4.40 -11.32 2.24
CA VAL A 33 4.66 -10.88 0.86
C VAL A 33 3.38 -10.42 0.18
N GLY A 34 2.31 -11.21 0.27
CA GLY A 34 1.01 -10.87 -0.33
C GLY A 34 0.45 -9.55 0.21
N MET A 35 0.53 -9.33 1.52
CA MET A 35 0.05 -8.09 2.15
C MET A 35 0.93 -6.89 1.80
N SER A 36 2.24 -7.08 1.65
CA SER A 36 3.16 -6.04 1.18
C SER A 36 2.83 -5.62 -0.26
N VAL A 37 2.60 -6.58 -1.17
CA VAL A 37 2.22 -6.29 -2.56
C VAL A 37 0.85 -5.60 -2.63
N CYS A 38 -0.14 -6.07 -1.87
CA CYS A 38 -1.45 -5.42 -1.78
C CYS A 38 -1.36 -3.96 -1.29
N LEU A 39 -0.48 -3.69 -0.33
CA LEU A 39 -0.22 -2.33 0.16
C LEU A 39 0.41 -1.46 -0.94
N MET A 40 1.42 -1.98 -1.64
CA MET A 40 2.09 -1.27 -2.74
C MET A 40 1.12 -0.96 -3.88
N LEU A 41 0.31 -1.93 -4.31
CA LEU A 41 -0.69 -1.72 -5.36
C LEU A 41 -1.77 -0.73 -4.92
N GLY A 42 -2.25 -0.83 -3.68
CA GLY A 42 -3.22 0.10 -3.14
C GLY A 42 -2.70 1.54 -3.13
N THR A 43 -1.48 1.75 -2.65
CA THR A 43 -0.86 3.09 -2.60
C THR A 43 -0.52 3.62 -3.99
N ALA A 44 -0.03 2.77 -4.90
CA ALA A 44 0.24 3.14 -6.29
C ALA A 44 -1.03 3.60 -7.01
N ASN A 45 -2.16 2.91 -6.82
CA ASN A 45 -3.44 3.29 -7.39
C ASN A 45 -3.91 4.65 -6.90
N VAL A 46 -3.80 4.93 -5.60
CA VAL A 46 -4.13 6.24 -5.02
C VAL A 46 -3.25 7.34 -5.60
N ARG A 47 -1.94 7.11 -5.69
CA ARG A 47 -1.01 8.09 -6.27
C ARG A 47 -1.30 8.36 -7.75
N MET A 48 -1.57 7.32 -8.53
CA MET A 48 -1.95 7.48 -9.94
C MET A 48 -3.30 8.18 -10.10
N ALA A 49 -4.25 7.96 -9.19
CA ALA A 49 -5.53 8.68 -9.20
C ALA A 49 -5.33 10.18 -8.93
N ALA A 50 -4.52 10.52 -7.92
CA ALA A 50 -4.18 11.91 -7.62
C ALA A 50 -3.47 12.60 -8.81
N LEU A 51 -2.47 11.94 -9.42
CA LEU A 51 -1.77 12.47 -10.59
C LEU A 51 -2.69 12.64 -11.82
N ARG A 52 -3.64 11.73 -12.02
CA ARG A 52 -4.64 11.86 -13.10
C ARG A 52 -5.52 13.08 -12.89
N GLU A 53 -5.92 13.35 -11.66
CA GLU A 53 -6.75 14.50 -11.34
C GLU A 53 -5.98 15.81 -11.52
N GLU A 54 -4.70 15.87 -11.13
CA GLU A 54 -3.86 17.04 -11.38
C GLU A 54 -3.65 17.29 -12.88
N LYS A 55 -3.38 16.25 -13.67
CA LYS A 55 -3.27 16.38 -15.13
C LYS A 55 -4.55 16.95 -15.75
N ARG A 56 -5.72 16.48 -15.30
CA ARG A 56 -7.01 16.99 -15.80
C ARG A 56 -7.19 18.47 -15.48
N LYS A 57 -6.85 18.90 -14.27
CA LYS A 57 -6.92 20.32 -13.85
C LYS A 57 -5.97 21.21 -14.66
N LEU A 58 -4.77 20.71 -14.97
CA LEU A 58 -3.80 21.43 -15.81
C LEU A 58 -4.28 21.58 -17.26
N GLU A 59 -4.86 20.53 -17.85
CA GLU A 59 -5.44 20.59 -19.21
C GLU A 59 -6.64 21.55 -19.28
N GLU A 60 -7.53 21.52 -18.30
CA GLU A 60 -8.67 22.46 -18.20
C GLU A 60 -8.18 23.92 -18.05
N SER A 61 -7.15 24.17 -17.23
CA SER A 61 -6.56 25.50 -17.09
C SER A 61 -5.89 26.00 -18.38
N ASN A 62 -5.17 25.14 -19.10
CA ASN A 62 -4.51 25.50 -20.36
C ASN A 62 -5.53 25.83 -21.45
N LYS A 63 -6.63 25.05 -21.55
CA LYS A 63 -7.72 25.32 -22.49
C LYS A 63 -8.45 26.63 -22.22
N ASN A 64 -8.60 27.04 -20.96
CA ASN A 64 -9.27 28.29 -20.59
C ASN A 64 -8.36 29.53 -20.71
N SER A 65 -7.05 29.33 -20.86
CA SER A 65 -6.06 30.42 -21.01
C SER A 65 -5.66 30.68 -22.47
N ALA A 66 -6.14 29.84 -23.40
CA ALA A 66 -5.94 29.97 -24.85
C ALA A 66 -7.23 30.47 -25.51
#